data_AF-B0G4W5-F1
#
_entry.id   AF-B0G4W5-F1
#
_cell.length_a   1.000
_cell.length_b   1.000
_cell.length_c   1.000
_cell.angle_alpha   90.00
_cell.angle_beta   90.00
_cell.angle_gamma   90.00
#
_symmetry.space_group_name_H-M   'P 1'
#
loop_
_entity.id
_entity.type
_entity.pdbx_description
1 polymer ?
#
loop_
_entity_poly.entity_id
_entity_poly.type
_entity_poly.pdbx_seq_one_letter_code
_entity_poly.pdbx_strand_id
1 'polypeptide(L)'
;MGDCLRIIKIMKRKTRTKVMQEQTKENKLPVVLLAVIIVVLLVGSIVIGIFGGGGKKVETAVPKKDIKAAREAAELSDEGEVQTIAIDKDIVVNAGGTGSADEKSKMQDSQTTEDSQTVQNTEDYIFPNSSSVLLTDAEVSGISKDQLRIGRNEILARHGRRFNDQALQQYFDSKSWYNGTISPDEFDANLDSRLNDVERANIEIIKKYE
;
A
#
# COMPACT_ATOMS: atom_id res chain seq x y z
N MET A 1 -72.66 28.54 -1.96
CA MET A 1 -71.46 28.30 -2.80
C MET A 1 -70.33 29.32 -2.59
N GLY A 2 -70.61 30.56 -2.15
CA GLY A 2 -69.57 31.59 -1.95
C GLY A 2 -68.60 31.36 -0.78
N ASP A 3 -69.04 30.71 0.31
CA ASP A 3 -68.21 30.55 1.51
C ASP A 3 -67.10 29.51 1.38
N CYS A 4 -67.34 28.42 0.64
CA CYS A 4 -66.31 27.42 0.35
C CYS A 4 -65.14 28.03 -0.45
N LEU A 5 -65.43 28.93 -1.40
CA LEU A 5 -64.38 29.61 -2.17
C LEU A 5 -63.54 30.55 -1.30
N ARG A 6 -64.13 31.21 -0.30
CA ARG A 6 -63.38 32.04 0.66
C ARG A 6 -62.45 31.19 1.53
N ILE A 7 -62.93 30.04 2.02
CA ILE A 7 -62.13 29.11 2.83
C ILE A 7 -60.96 28.55 2.02
N ILE A 8 -61.18 28.13 0.78
CA ILE A 8 -60.11 27.62 -0.10
C ILE A 8 -59.06 28.70 -0.37
N LYS A 9 -59.48 29.96 -0.58
CA LYS A 9 -58.55 31.07 -0.82
C LYS A 9 -57.75 31.43 0.44
N ILE A 10 -58.37 31.34 1.62
CA ILE A 10 -57.70 31.54 2.92
C ILE A 10 -56.69 30.41 3.18
N MET A 11 -57.08 29.15 2.96
CA MET A 11 -56.20 27.99 3.10
C MET A 11 -55.01 28.10 2.14
N LYS A 12 -55.23 28.41 0.86
CA LYS A 12 -54.15 28.55 -0.13
C LYS A 12 -53.18 29.69 0.20
N ARG A 13 -53.67 30.79 0.78
CA ARG A 13 -52.82 31.88 1.31
C ARG A 13 -52.01 31.43 2.52
N LYS A 14 -52.61 30.70 3.46
CA LYS A 14 -51.95 30.22 4.68
C LYS A 14 -50.90 29.13 4.39
N THR A 15 -51.13 28.29 3.39
CA THR A 15 -50.13 27.32 2.92
C THR A 15 -48.95 28.03 2.25
N ARG A 16 -49.19 29.06 1.43
CA ARG A 16 -48.11 29.85 0.80
C ARG A 16 -47.22 30.56 1.82
N THR A 17 -47.78 31.14 2.88
CA THR A 17 -46.97 31.79 3.91
C THR A 17 -46.18 30.82 4.77
N LYS A 18 -46.69 29.59 4.99
CA LYS A 18 -45.93 28.56 5.71
C LYS A 18 -44.72 28.06 4.90
N VAL A 19 -44.88 27.89 3.58
CA VAL A 19 -43.80 27.48 2.67
C VAL A 19 -42.70 28.54 2.54
N MET A 20 -43.00 29.83 2.74
CA MET A 20 -42.00 30.90 2.69
C MET A 20 -41.22 31.14 4.01
N GLN A 21 -41.64 30.56 5.14
CA GLN A 21 -40.99 30.78 6.44
C GLN A 21 -39.99 29.67 6.85
N GLU A 22 -39.88 28.59 6.07
CA GLU A 22 -38.98 27.46 6.39
C GLU A 22 -37.65 27.49 5.60
N GLN A 23 -37.39 28.54 4.82
CA GLN A 23 -36.20 28.68 3.97
C GLN A 23 -35.21 29.75 4.44
N THR A 24 -35.39 30.34 5.63
CA THR A 24 -34.48 31.34 6.20
C THR A 24 -33.91 30.92 7.56
N LYS A 25 -33.60 29.63 7.74
CA LYS A 25 -32.58 29.25 8.73
C LYS A 25 -31.23 29.34 8.05
N GLU A 26 -30.83 30.60 7.88
CA GLU A 26 -29.51 31.15 7.54
C GLU A 26 -28.37 30.12 7.49
N ASN A 27 -27.57 30.20 6.42
CA ASN A 27 -26.34 29.44 6.10
C ASN A 27 -25.20 29.64 7.12
N LYS A 28 -25.50 29.61 8.42
CA LYS A 28 -24.52 29.79 9.50
C LYS A 28 -23.62 28.58 9.66
N LEU A 29 -24.01 27.40 9.17
CA LEU A 29 -23.19 26.20 9.26
C LEU A 29 -21.85 26.33 8.50
N PRO A 30 -21.80 26.73 7.21
CA PRO A 30 -20.52 26.95 6.53
C PRO A 30 -19.72 28.14 7.09
N VAL A 31 -20.39 29.21 7.56
CA VAL A 31 -19.72 30.38 8.15
C VAL A 31 -19.07 30.05 9.50
N VAL A 32 -19.76 29.28 10.34
CA VAL A 32 -19.22 28.77 11.61
C VAL A 32 -18.08 27.78 11.36
N LEU A 33 -18.19 26.91 10.34
CA LEU A 33 -17.11 25.99 9.96
C LEU A 33 -15.84 26.74 9.51
N LEU A 34 -15.99 27.75 8.65
CA LEU A 34 -14.88 28.61 8.20
C LEU A 34 -14.20 29.33 9.38
N ALA A 35 -14.99 29.86 10.33
CA ALA A 35 -14.44 30.52 11.51
C ALA A 35 -13.64 29.57 12.41
N VAL A 36 -14.10 28.32 12.60
CA VAL A 36 -13.38 27.31 13.40
C VAL A 36 -12.07 26.89 12.72
N ILE A 37 -12.08 26.70 11.40
CA ILE A 37 -10.87 26.34 10.63
C ILE A 37 -9.79 27.43 10.76
N ILE A 38 -10.18 28.71 10.65
CA ILE A 38 -9.23 29.84 10.78
C ILE A 38 -8.61 29.86 12.19
N VAL A 39 -9.41 29.63 13.24
CA VAL A 39 -8.89 29.57 14.62
C VAL A 39 -7.90 28.42 14.77
N VAL A 40 -8.21 27.21 14.27
CA VAL A 40 -7.32 26.03 14.37
C VAL A 40 -5.99 26.25 13.64
N LEU A 41 -5.98 26.90 12.47
CA LEU A 41 -4.74 27.20 11.76
C LEU A 41 -3.85 28.22 12.50
N LEU A 42 -4.45 29.20 13.17
CA LEU A 42 -3.71 30.20 13.95
C LEU A 42 -3.12 29.64 15.25
N VAL A 43 -3.83 28.77 15.97
CA VAL A 43 -3.27 28.13 17.18
C VAL A 43 -2.36 26.92 16.87
N GLY A 44 -2.60 26.19 15.77
CA GLY A 44 -1.78 25.03 15.37
C GLY A 44 -0.35 25.37 14.97
N SER A 45 -0.06 26.63 14.66
CA SER A 45 1.27 27.09 14.25
C SER A 45 2.27 27.25 15.42
N ILE A 46 1.83 27.14 16.68
CA ILE A 46 2.67 27.41 17.86
C ILE A 46 3.40 26.13 18.37
N VAL A 47 3.07 24.94 17.88
CA VAL A 47 3.61 23.66 18.43
C VAL A 47 4.78 23.07 17.61
N ILE A 48 5.24 23.72 16.54
CA ILE A 48 6.39 23.27 15.73
C ILE A 48 7.58 24.17 16.06
N GLY A 49 8.18 24.01 17.24
CA GLY A 49 9.24 24.92 17.66
C GLY A 49 10.18 24.46 18.77
N ILE A 50 10.03 23.25 19.32
CA ILE A 50 10.98 22.73 20.32
C ILE A 50 11.14 21.23 20.11
N PHE A 51 12.06 20.82 19.25
CA PHE A 51 12.99 19.70 19.44
C PHE A 51 13.98 19.73 18.26
N GLY A 52 14.79 20.78 18.25
CA GLY A 52 15.94 20.95 17.36
C GLY A 52 17.10 20.07 17.82
N GLY A 53 17.79 19.49 16.83
CA GLY A 53 18.79 18.46 16.98
C GLY A 53 20.06 18.87 17.71
N GLY A 54 20.59 17.92 18.48
CA GLY A 54 21.92 17.93 19.08
C GLY A 54 22.78 16.78 18.56
N GLY A 55 22.96 16.68 17.24
CA GLY A 55 23.91 15.74 16.62
C GLY A 55 25.28 16.40 16.52
N LYS A 56 26.15 16.13 17.50
CA LYS A 56 27.57 16.55 17.48
C LYS A 56 28.27 15.98 16.25
N LYS A 57 28.88 16.88 15.47
CA LYS A 57 29.92 16.57 14.48
C LYS A 57 31.13 16.01 15.23
N VAL A 58 31.58 14.81 14.86
CA VAL A 58 32.92 14.32 15.23
C VAL A 58 33.78 14.46 14.00
N GLU A 59 34.53 15.55 14.04
CA GLU A 59 35.53 15.94 13.05
C GLU A 59 36.78 15.09 13.26
N THR A 60 37.28 14.56 12.15
CA THR A 60 38.58 13.89 12.03
C THR A 60 39.70 14.79 12.56
N ALA A 61 40.34 14.39 13.64
CA ALA A 61 41.63 14.93 14.03
C ALA A 61 42.51 13.79 14.56
N VAL A 62 43.46 13.37 13.74
CA VAL A 62 44.64 12.61 14.15
C VAL A 62 45.67 13.62 14.68
N PRO A 63 46.15 13.48 15.92
CA PRO A 63 47.47 14.00 16.29
C PRO A 63 48.41 12.86 16.68
N LYS A 64 49.53 12.77 15.93
CA LYS A 64 50.72 12.00 16.28
C LYS A 64 51.45 12.68 17.43
N LYS A 65 51.75 11.93 18.51
CA LYS A 65 52.75 12.16 19.58
C LYS A 65 52.31 11.28 20.77
N ASP A 66 53.00 10.27 21.30
CA ASP A 66 54.42 10.01 21.50
C ASP A 66 54.73 8.50 21.46
N ILE A 67 55.99 8.23 21.16
CA ILE A 67 56.68 6.95 21.12
C ILE A 67 56.87 6.40 22.55
N LYS A 68 56.83 5.06 22.71
CA LYS A 68 57.76 4.22 23.52
C LYS A 68 57.08 3.27 24.53
N ALA A 69 57.55 2.01 24.48
CA ALA A 69 57.32 0.86 25.36
C ALA A 69 56.05 0.04 25.05
N ALA A 70 56.07 -1.26 24.76
CA ALA A 70 57.14 -2.25 24.81
C ALA A 70 56.92 -3.32 23.73
N ARG A 71 58.04 -3.69 23.11
CA ARG A 71 58.30 -4.93 22.37
C ARG A 71 58.34 -6.05 23.41
N GLU A 72 57.48 -7.06 23.32
CA GLU A 72 57.72 -8.45 23.78
C GLU A 72 56.43 -9.29 23.66
N ALA A 73 56.24 -9.91 22.49
CA ALA A 73 55.57 -11.20 22.26
C ALA A 73 55.51 -11.42 20.74
N ALA A 74 56.68 -11.72 20.15
CA ALA A 74 56.74 -12.31 18.83
C ALA A 74 56.60 -13.83 18.97
N GLU A 75 55.77 -14.39 18.10
CA GLU A 75 55.92 -15.68 17.43
C GLU A 75 55.87 -16.98 18.26
N LEU A 76 54.79 -17.72 18.03
CA LEU A 76 54.88 -19.13 17.63
C LEU A 76 53.76 -19.40 16.62
N SER A 77 54.18 -19.71 15.38
CA SER A 77 53.62 -20.72 14.48
C SER A 77 52.18 -21.19 14.72
N ASP A 78 51.32 -21.13 13.71
CA ASP A 78 51.07 -22.34 12.93
C ASP A 78 50.31 -22.05 11.63
N GLU A 79 50.71 -22.78 10.61
CA GLU A 79 50.19 -22.81 9.26
C GLU A 79 48.85 -23.57 9.26
N GLY A 80 47.82 -23.07 8.57
CA GLY A 80 46.47 -23.63 8.63
C GLY A 80 45.75 -23.61 7.28
N GLU A 81 46.33 -24.33 6.34
CA GLU A 81 45.79 -24.99 5.14
C GLU A 81 44.36 -24.64 4.65
N VAL A 82 44.32 -24.11 3.43
CA VAL A 82 43.16 -23.98 2.55
C VAL A 82 42.79 -25.37 2.01
N GLN A 83 41.64 -25.92 2.39
CA GLN A 83 41.08 -27.10 1.74
C GLN A 83 40.20 -26.71 0.56
N THR A 84 40.82 -26.69 -0.62
CA THR A 84 40.14 -26.85 -1.91
C THR A 84 39.69 -28.30 -2.05
N ILE A 85 38.39 -28.55 -2.00
CA ILE A 85 37.84 -29.89 -2.28
C ILE A 85 37.83 -30.07 -3.80
N ALA A 86 38.76 -30.90 -4.27
CA ALA A 86 38.80 -31.43 -5.63
C ALA A 86 37.56 -32.29 -5.88
N ILE A 87 36.82 -31.97 -6.95
CA ILE A 87 35.86 -32.90 -7.55
C ILE A 87 36.59 -33.52 -8.74
N ASP A 88 37.14 -34.71 -8.51
CA ASP A 88 37.59 -35.61 -9.57
C ASP A 88 36.60 -36.79 -9.60
N LYS A 89 35.87 -36.91 -10.70
CA LYS A 89 35.08 -38.10 -11.00
C LYS A 89 34.91 -38.23 -12.51
N ASP A 90 35.97 -38.74 -13.12
CA ASP A 90 35.99 -39.74 -14.19
C ASP A 90 34.77 -39.77 -15.12
N ILE A 91 34.84 -38.98 -16.19
CA ILE A 91 34.01 -39.15 -17.38
C ILE A 91 34.60 -40.29 -18.20
N VAL A 92 34.03 -41.50 -18.06
CA VAL A 92 34.32 -42.63 -18.95
C VAL A 92 33.50 -42.46 -20.23
N VAL A 93 34.18 -42.12 -21.32
CA VAL A 93 33.64 -42.15 -22.69
C VAL A 93 33.75 -43.58 -23.21
N ASN A 94 32.63 -44.21 -23.56
CA ASN A 94 32.63 -45.37 -24.45
C ASN A 94 31.61 -45.17 -25.57
N ALA A 95 32.08 -45.30 -26.81
CA ALA A 95 31.35 -45.05 -28.04
C ALA A 95 30.91 -46.36 -28.69
N GLY A 96 29.69 -46.34 -29.26
CA GLY A 96 29.16 -47.29 -30.24
C GLY A 96 28.29 -48.40 -29.64
N GLY A 97 27.04 -48.64 -30.06
CA GLY A 97 26.21 -47.98 -31.06
C GLY A 97 24.83 -48.68 -31.18
N THR A 98 23.88 -47.94 -31.76
CA THR A 98 22.67 -48.36 -32.50
C THR A 98 21.49 -48.99 -31.74
N GLY A 99 20.32 -48.32 -31.81
CA GLY A 99 19.01 -48.91 -31.50
C GLY A 99 17.95 -47.91 -31.02
N SER A 100 17.21 -47.33 -31.95
CA SER A 100 16.08 -46.39 -31.86
C SER A 100 14.97 -46.70 -30.82
N ALA A 101 14.52 -45.68 -30.07
CA ALA A 101 13.11 -45.24 -29.95
C ALA A 101 12.99 -44.08 -28.93
N ASP A 102 12.18 -43.08 -29.28
CA ASP A 102 12.12 -41.72 -28.76
C ASP A 102 11.55 -41.53 -27.34
N GLU A 103 12.28 -40.80 -26.48
CA GLU A 103 11.76 -40.01 -25.37
C GLU A 103 12.50 -38.66 -25.29
N LYS A 104 11.75 -37.55 -25.15
CA LYS A 104 12.29 -36.26 -24.71
C LYS A 104 11.62 -35.86 -23.39
N SER A 105 12.24 -36.35 -22.31
CA SER A 105 12.07 -35.85 -20.95
C SER A 105 13.02 -34.67 -20.70
N LYS A 106 12.56 -33.65 -19.96
CA LYS A 106 13.44 -32.77 -19.19
C LYS A 106 12.89 -32.65 -17.77
N MET A 107 13.25 -33.65 -16.97
CA MET A 107 13.74 -33.57 -15.59
C MET A 107 13.26 -32.38 -14.74
N GLN A 108 12.36 -32.70 -13.81
CA GLN A 108 11.97 -31.89 -12.67
C GLN A 108 12.58 -32.55 -11.42
N ASP A 109 13.61 -31.90 -10.87
CA ASP A 109 14.19 -32.23 -9.58
C ASP A 109 13.31 -31.65 -8.48
N SER A 110 13.05 -32.49 -7.49
CA SER A 110 12.13 -32.24 -6.40
C SER A 110 12.94 -31.83 -5.18
N GLN A 111 12.70 -30.62 -4.69
CA GLN A 111 13.00 -30.30 -3.31
C GLN A 111 11.86 -29.50 -2.69
N THR A 112 11.23 -30.17 -1.73
CA THR A 112 10.16 -29.70 -0.87
C THR A 112 10.59 -28.49 -0.06
N THR A 113 9.77 -27.43 -0.10
CA THR A 113 9.46 -26.63 1.09
C THR A 113 7.95 -26.55 1.20
N GLU A 114 7.42 -27.27 2.19
CA GLU A 114 6.06 -27.07 2.65
C GLU A 114 5.94 -25.65 3.22
N ASP A 115 5.25 -24.78 2.50
CA ASP A 115 4.41 -23.77 3.12
C ASP A 115 3.07 -23.81 2.39
N SER A 116 2.00 -24.05 3.14
CA SER A 116 0.64 -24.08 2.62
C SER A 116 0.24 -22.69 2.18
N GLN A 117 0.47 -22.36 0.92
CA GLN A 117 -0.22 -21.26 0.28
C GLN A 117 -1.27 -21.83 -0.66
N THR A 118 -2.52 -21.59 -0.29
CA THR A 118 -3.69 -21.80 -1.13
C THR A 118 -3.38 -21.29 -2.53
N VAL A 119 -3.52 -22.17 -3.52
CA VAL A 119 -3.50 -21.81 -4.94
C VAL A 119 -4.71 -20.91 -5.21
N GLN A 120 -4.56 -19.63 -4.91
CA GLN A 120 -5.48 -18.60 -5.36
C GLN A 120 -5.06 -18.25 -6.79
N ASN A 121 -6.03 -17.96 -7.66
CA ASN A 121 -5.78 -17.44 -9.00
C ASN A 121 -4.97 -16.14 -8.92
N THR A 122 -3.64 -16.24 -8.91
CA THR A 122 -2.69 -15.13 -8.84
C THR A 122 -2.74 -14.28 -10.11
N GLU A 123 -3.21 -14.84 -11.21
CA GLU A 123 -3.24 -14.21 -12.54
C GLU A 123 -4.16 -12.97 -12.61
N ASP A 124 -5.10 -12.83 -11.67
CA ASP A 124 -6.13 -11.79 -11.73
C ASP A 124 -5.83 -10.55 -10.86
N TYR A 125 -4.86 -10.64 -9.95
CA TYR A 125 -4.50 -9.61 -9.00
C TYR A 125 -3.13 -9.01 -9.33
N ILE A 126 -2.98 -7.70 -9.16
CA ILE A 126 -1.68 -7.02 -9.29
C ILE A 126 -0.82 -7.29 -8.04
N PHE A 127 -1.44 -7.26 -6.85
CA PHE A 127 -0.75 -7.56 -5.59
C PHE A 127 -1.53 -8.61 -4.78
N PRO A 128 -1.42 -9.90 -5.13
CA PRO A 128 -2.21 -10.99 -4.54
C PRO A 128 -2.22 -10.98 -3.01
N ASN A 129 -1.06 -10.76 -2.40
CA ASN A 129 -0.86 -10.85 -0.95
C ASN A 129 -0.98 -9.50 -0.22
N SER A 130 -1.37 -8.42 -0.91
CA SER A 130 -1.42 -7.06 -0.32
C SER A 130 -2.44 -6.88 0.82
N SER A 131 -3.36 -7.83 1.01
CA SER A 131 -4.29 -7.84 2.14
C SER A 131 -3.64 -8.28 3.47
N SER A 132 -2.49 -8.95 3.43
CA SER A 132 -1.84 -9.54 4.62
C SER A 132 -0.33 -9.37 4.69
N VAL A 133 0.34 -9.03 3.59
CA VAL A 133 1.80 -8.88 3.52
C VAL A 133 2.16 -7.45 3.09
N LEU A 134 3.15 -6.85 3.76
CA LEU A 134 3.67 -5.53 3.40
C LEU A 134 4.44 -5.59 2.08
N LEU A 135 4.14 -4.66 1.18
CA LEU A 135 4.88 -4.45 -0.05
C LEU A 135 6.17 -3.69 0.22
N THR A 136 7.20 -4.02 -0.53
CA THR A 136 8.51 -3.38 -0.51
C THR A 136 8.65 -2.38 -1.66
N ASP A 137 9.56 -1.41 -1.52
CA ASP A 137 9.85 -0.44 -2.59
C ASP A 137 10.28 -1.15 -3.90
N ALA A 138 10.96 -2.30 -3.79
CA ALA A 138 11.39 -3.08 -4.94
C ALA A 138 10.22 -3.67 -5.74
N GLU A 139 9.17 -4.12 -5.05
CA GLU A 139 7.98 -4.72 -5.67
C GLU A 139 7.12 -3.69 -6.42
N VAL A 140 7.13 -2.42 -5.97
CA VAL A 140 6.32 -1.36 -6.60
C VAL A 140 7.09 -0.53 -7.63
N SER A 141 8.42 -0.38 -7.48
CA SER A 141 9.22 0.55 -8.29
C SER A 141 9.33 0.20 -9.78
N GLY A 142 9.15 -1.07 -10.14
CA GLY A 142 9.19 -1.54 -11.54
C GLY A 142 7.84 -1.57 -12.24
N ILE A 143 6.75 -1.24 -11.54
CA ILE A 143 5.38 -1.34 -12.06
C ILE A 143 4.97 0.00 -12.67
N SER A 144 4.25 -0.04 -13.79
CA SER A 144 3.74 1.17 -14.45
C SER A 144 2.75 1.93 -13.56
N LYS A 145 2.69 3.26 -13.69
CA LYS A 145 1.77 4.10 -12.92
C LYS A 145 0.31 3.67 -13.05
N ASP A 146 -0.12 3.26 -14.23
CA ASP A 146 -1.49 2.77 -14.47
C ASP A 146 -1.77 1.46 -13.71
N GLN A 147 -0.80 0.53 -13.68
CA GLN A 147 -0.91 -0.69 -12.89
C GLN A 147 -0.84 -0.42 -11.39
N LEU A 148 -0.01 0.52 -10.93
CA LEU A 148 -0.01 0.96 -9.54
C LEU A 148 -1.36 1.55 -9.14
N ARG A 149 -1.97 2.38 -10.02
CA ARG A 149 -3.31 2.91 -9.83
C ARG A 149 -4.34 1.80 -9.68
N ILE A 150 -4.29 0.78 -10.54
CA ILE A 150 -5.19 -0.37 -10.44
C ILE A 150 -4.91 -1.14 -9.14
N GLY A 151 -3.65 -1.42 -8.80
CA GLY A 151 -3.26 -2.19 -7.61
C GLY A 151 -3.63 -1.49 -6.29
N ARG A 152 -3.52 -0.16 -6.22
CA ARG A 152 -4.01 0.61 -5.07
C ARG A 152 -5.53 0.48 -4.94
N ASN A 153 -6.25 0.60 -6.04
CA ASN A 153 -7.70 0.47 -6.05
C ASN A 153 -8.16 -0.99 -5.84
N GLU A 154 -7.34 -1.98 -6.17
CA GLU A 154 -7.60 -3.41 -5.92
C GLU A 154 -7.77 -3.69 -4.43
N ILE A 155 -6.91 -3.12 -3.60
CA ILE A 155 -7.03 -3.22 -2.13
C ILE A 155 -8.41 -2.69 -1.70
N LEU A 156 -8.84 -1.54 -2.22
CA LEU A 156 -10.17 -0.99 -1.92
C LEU A 156 -11.32 -1.84 -2.48
N ALA A 157 -11.13 -2.41 -3.67
CA ALA A 157 -12.11 -3.23 -4.38
C ALA A 157 -12.40 -4.54 -3.64
N ARG A 158 -11.39 -5.14 -3.00
CA ARG A 158 -11.55 -6.34 -2.14
C ARG A 158 -12.54 -6.12 -1.01
N HIS A 159 -12.72 -4.87 -0.57
CA HIS A 159 -13.67 -4.47 0.47
C HIS A 159 -15.02 -3.98 -0.10
N GLY A 160 -15.27 -4.19 -1.39
CA GLY A 160 -16.55 -3.88 -2.04
C GLY A 160 -16.77 -2.39 -2.37
N ARG A 161 -15.69 -1.58 -2.38
CA ARG A 161 -15.76 -0.18 -2.81
C ARG A 161 -16.13 -0.09 -4.30
N ARG A 162 -17.12 0.74 -4.63
CA ARG A 162 -17.44 1.15 -6.01
C ARG A 162 -16.54 2.30 -6.46
N PHE A 163 -16.50 2.58 -7.76
CA PHE A 163 -15.64 3.61 -8.34
C PHE A 163 -16.44 4.59 -9.21
N ASN A 164 -16.17 5.90 -9.05
CA ASN A 164 -16.72 6.94 -9.91
C ASN A 164 -16.01 7.00 -11.28
N ASP A 165 -14.75 6.59 -11.32
CA ASP A 165 -14.00 6.42 -12.57
C ASP A 165 -14.55 5.21 -13.32
N GLN A 166 -15.09 5.46 -14.52
CA GLN A 166 -15.74 4.42 -15.31
C GLN A 166 -14.77 3.31 -15.74
N ALA A 167 -13.52 3.64 -16.04
CA ALA A 167 -12.53 2.63 -16.45
C ALA A 167 -12.15 1.71 -15.29
N LEU A 168 -11.99 2.27 -14.08
CA LEU A 168 -11.77 1.46 -12.87
C LEU A 168 -12.98 0.60 -12.55
N GLN A 169 -14.19 1.17 -12.60
CA GLN A 169 -15.41 0.39 -12.35
C GLN A 169 -15.54 -0.77 -13.34
N GLN A 170 -15.35 -0.52 -14.64
CA GLN A 170 -15.40 -1.56 -15.67
C GLN A 170 -14.31 -2.62 -15.49
N TYR A 171 -13.09 -2.21 -15.13
CA TYR A 171 -12.00 -3.15 -14.86
C TYR A 171 -12.37 -4.11 -13.73
N PHE A 172 -12.83 -3.59 -12.58
CA PHE A 172 -13.18 -4.45 -11.45
C PHE A 172 -14.48 -5.22 -11.68
N ASP A 173 -15.47 -4.67 -12.40
CA ASP A 173 -16.69 -5.40 -12.79
C ASP A 173 -16.38 -6.64 -13.65
N SER A 174 -15.27 -6.64 -14.38
CA SER A 174 -14.81 -7.82 -15.13
C SER A 174 -14.14 -8.90 -14.27
N LYS A 175 -13.82 -8.61 -13.00
CA LYS A 175 -13.16 -9.54 -12.09
C LYS A 175 -14.20 -10.38 -11.36
N SER A 176 -14.08 -11.70 -11.47
CA SER A 176 -15.05 -12.63 -10.86
C SER A 176 -15.09 -12.56 -9.33
N TRP A 177 -14.03 -12.06 -8.70
CA TRP A 177 -13.91 -11.91 -7.25
C TRP A 177 -14.48 -10.58 -6.73
N TYR A 178 -14.71 -9.59 -7.60
CA TYR A 178 -15.13 -8.26 -7.18
C TYR A 178 -16.63 -8.19 -6.92
N ASN A 179 -17.01 -7.56 -5.81
CA ASN A 179 -18.40 -7.33 -5.43
C ASN A 179 -18.62 -5.90 -4.91
N GLY A 180 -18.75 -4.95 -5.84
CA GLY A 180 -18.92 -3.52 -5.55
C GLY A 180 -20.31 -3.14 -5.03
N THR A 181 -20.49 -3.13 -3.71
CA THR A 181 -21.77 -2.82 -3.05
C THR A 181 -21.79 -1.49 -2.32
N ILE A 182 -20.63 -0.91 -2.01
CA ILE A 182 -20.49 0.27 -1.15
C ILE A 182 -20.16 1.47 -2.02
N SER A 183 -20.91 2.57 -1.87
CA SER A 183 -20.63 3.80 -2.60
C SER A 183 -19.25 4.38 -2.23
N PRO A 184 -18.57 5.11 -3.13
CA PRO A 184 -17.28 5.73 -2.83
C PRO A 184 -17.32 6.59 -1.57
N ASP A 185 -18.33 7.45 -1.43
CA ASP A 185 -18.45 8.39 -0.31
C ASP A 185 -18.66 7.66 1.03
N GLU A 186 -19.48 6.61 1.06
CA GLU A 186 -19.71 5.81 2.27
C GLU A 186 -18.46 5.00 2.67
N PHE A 187 -17.76 4.45 1.68
CA PHE A 187 -16.53 3.72 1.91
C PHE A 187 -15.46 4.64 2.50
N ASP A 188 -15.24 5.78 1.86
CA ASP A 188 -14.19 6.74 2.22
C ASP A 188 -14.46 7.39 3.59
N ALA A 189 -15.73 7.58 3.96
CA ALA A 189 -16.13 8.05 5.30
C ALA A 189 -15.76 7.07 6.43
N ASN A 190 -15.49 5.80 6.12
CA ASN A 190 -15.17 4.73 7.08
C ASN A 190 -13.86 4.01 6.74
N LEU A 191 -12.95 4.68 6.03
CA LEU A 191 -11.75 4.05 5.48
C LEU A 191 -10.90 3.34 6.55
N ASP A 192 -10.69 4.00 7.69
CA ASP A 192 -9.83 3.51 8.77
C ASP A 192 -10.36 2.24 9.45
N SER A 193 -11.68 2.05 9.48
CA SER A 193 -12.29 0.86 10.08
C SER A 193 -12.48 -0.28 9.09
N ARG A 194 -12.42 0.00 7.79
CA ARG A 194 -12.56 -0.99 6.71
C ARG A 194 -11.23 -1.63 6.32
N LEU A 195 -10.13 -0.88 6.41
CA LEU A 195 -8.81 -1.34 6.02
C LEU A 195 -7.99 -1.72 7.25
N ASN A 196 -7.23 -2.80 7.14
CA ASN A 196 -6.25 -3.16 8.16
C ASN A 196 -4.95 -2.33 8.01
N ASP A 197 -4.07 -2.42 9.02
CA ASP A 197 -2.83 -1.63 9.07
C ASP A 197 -1.88 -1.93 7.89
N VAL A 198 -1.81 -3.19 7.45
CA VAL A 198 -0.98 -3.64 6.33
C VAL A 198 -1.51 -3.06 5.02
N GLU A 199 -2.83 -3.12 4.80
CA GLU A 199 -3.47 -2.56 3.61
C GLU A 199 -3.28 -1.05 3.51
N ARG A 200 -3.41 -0.32 4.63
CA ARG A 200 -3.16 1.14 4.64
C ARG A 200 -1.70 1.46 4.33
N ALA A 201 -0.75 0.73 4.93
CA ALA A 201 0.67 0.89 4.61
C ALA A 201 0.97 0.58 3.13
N ASN A 202 0.33 -0.45 2.58
CA ASN A 202 0.47 -0.84 1.18
C ASN A 202 -0.11 0.20 0.22
N ILE A 203 -1.24 0.81 0.55
CA ILE A 203 -1.80 1.92 -0.23
C ILE A 203 -0.83 3.09 -0.28
N GLU A 204 -0.20 3.44 0.85
CA GLU A 204 0.75 4.56 0.93
C GLU A 204 2.03 4.28 0.14
N ILE A 205 2.60 3.07 0.24
CA ILE A 205 3.78 2.74 -0.57
C ILE A 205 3.44 2.73 -2.07
N ILE A 206 2.32 2.16 -2.50
CA ILE A 206 1.92 2.20 -3.92
C ILE A 206 1.75 3.63 -4.40
N LYS A 207 1.08 4.48 -3.62
CA LYS A 207 0.83 5.89 -3.96
C LYS A 207 2.09 6.73 -4.10
N LYS A 208 3.18 6.38 -3.40
CA LYS A 208 4.49 7.03 -3.54
C LYS A 208 5.11 6.82 -4.93
N TYR A 209 4.80 5.71 -5.60
CA TYR A 209 5.37 5.33 -6.90
C TYR A 209 4.43 5.59 -8.09
N GLU A 210 3.14 5.83 -7.83
CA GLU A 210 2.13 6.22 -8.84
C GLU A 210 2.38 7.59 -9.46
#